data_AF-A0A3B1D9Y3-F1
#
_entry.id   AF-A0A3B1D9Y3-F1
#
_cell.length_a   1.000
_cell.length_b   1.000
_cell.length_c   1.000
_cell.angle_alpha   90.00
_cell.angle_beta   90.00
_cell.angle_gamma   90.00
#
_symmetry.space_group_name_H-M   'P 1'
#
loop_
_entity.id
_entity.type
_entity.pdbx_description
1 polymer ?
#
loop_
_entity_poly.entity_id
_entity_poly.type
_entity_poly.pdbx_seq_one_letter_code
_entity_poly.pdbx_strand_id
1 'polypeptide(L)'
;MWIIKYLEKIIENPDEMAKVKKFFLYFGGGLILLDAVLIFLHMTHPHFLWDWIPGFSSLYGFISTYLIIVISKWIGHTFLMKSEDYYD
;
A
#
# COMPACT_ATOMS: atom_id res chain seq x y z
N MET A 1 1.41 -11.75 24.04
CA MET A 1 2.83 -11.83 24.48
C MET A 1 3.79 -12.34 23.40
N TRP A 2 3.41 -13.29 22.52
CA TRP A 2 4.28 -13.73 21.41
C TRP A 2 4.15 -12.87 20.13
N ILE A 3 2.93 -12.51 19.74
CA ILE A 3 2.66 -11.66 18.56
C ILE A 3 3.32 -10.29 18.69
N ILE A 4 3.23 -9.65 19.86
CA ILE A 4 3.82 -8.32 20.07
C ILE A 4 5.34 -8.37 19.89
N LYS A 5 6.02 -9.36 20.49
CA LYS A 5 7.48 -9.54 20.32
C LYS A 5 7.89 -9.79 18.87
N TYR A 6 7.05 -10.46 18.09
CA TYR A 6 7.29 -10.67 16.67
C TYR A 6 7.15 -9.36 15.88
N LEU A 7 6.15 -8.55 16.19
CA LEU A 7 5.96 -7.22 15.60
C LEU A 7 7.09 -6.25 15.97
N GLU A 8 7.51 -6.23 17.24
CA GLU A 8 8.67 -5.45 17.70
C GLU A 8 9.94 -5.84 16.94
N LYS A 9 10.25 -7.14 16.86
CA LYS A 9 11.40 -7.65 16.08
C LYS A 9 11.35 -7.19 14.62
N ILE A 10 10.16 -7.24 14.03
CA ILE A 10 9.94 -6.82 12.65
C ILE A 10 10.17 -5.32 12.51
N ILE A 11 9.70 -4.48 13.44
CA ILE A 11 9.82 -3.02 13.41
C ILE A 11 11.26 -2.57 13.70
N GLU A 12 11.92 -3.17 14.69
CA GLU A 12 13.28 -2.84 15.12
C GLU A 12 14.34 -3.29 14.11
N ASN A 13 14.11 -4.39 13.38
CA ASN A 13 15.07 -4.91 12.42
C ASN A 13 14.79 -4.39 11.00
N PRO A 14 15.64 -3.49 10.46
CA PRO A 14 15.42 -2.88 9.15
C PRO A 14 15.46 -3.90 8.00
N ASP A 15 16.20 -5.00 8.14
CA ASP A 15 16.29 -6.04 7.11
C ASP A 15 14.99 -6.83 7.01
N GLU A 16 14.35 -7.13 8.15
CA GLU A 16 13.04 -7.77 8.20
C GLU A 16 11.95 -6.82 7.72
N MET A 17 12.01 -5.52 8.07
CA MET A 17 11.13 -4.50 7.48
C MET A 17 11.23 -4.44 5.96
N ALA A 18 12.45 -4.50 5.42
CA ALA A 18 12.66 -4.46 3.97
C ALA A 18 12.03 -5.68 3.29
N LYS A 19 12.10 -6.87 3.90
CA LYS A 19 11.43 -8.07 3.38
C LYS A 19 9.91 -7.92 3.40
N VAL A 20 9.33 -7.41 4.48
CA VAL A 20 7.87 -7.19 4.57
C VAL A 20 7.41 -6.17 3.52
N LYS A 21 8.14 -5.06 3.35
CA LYS A 21 7.83 -4.06 2.32
C LYS A 21 7.92 -4.64 0.91
N LYS A 22 8.98 -5.41 0.63
CA LYS A 22 9.14 -6.10 -0.67
C LYS A 22 8.02 -7.11 -0.90
N PHE A 23 7.66 -7.90 0.11
CA PHE A 23 6.54 -8.83 0.05
C PHE A 23 5.24 -8.11 -0.31
N PHE A 24 4.91 -7.01 0.39
CA PHE A 24 3.70 -6.24 0.12
C PHE A 24 3.71 -5.64 -1.30
N LEU A 25 4.87 -5.17 -1.76
CA LEU A 25 5.05 -4.65 -3.12
C LEU A 25 4.87 -5.74 -4.18
N TYR A 26 5.47 -6.92 -4.00
CA TYR A 26 5.34 -8.05 -4.93
C TYR A 26 3.93 -8.62 -4.92
N PHE A 27 3.29 -8.70 -3.75
CA PHE A 27 1.92 -9.17 -3.61
C PHE A 27 0.94 -8.21 -4.30
N GLY A 28 1.07 -6.91 -4.05
CA GLY A 28 0.28 -5.87 -4.72
C GLY A 28 0.50 -5.88 -6.24
N GLY A 29 1.76 -5.97 -6.69
CA GLY A 29 2.08 -6.08 -8.11
C GLY A 29 1.52 -7.37 -8.75
N GLY A 30 1.56 -8.49 -8.04
CA GLY A 30 0.98 -9.76 -8.49
C GLY A 30 -0.53 -9.70 -8.65
N LEU A 31 -1.24 -9.02 -7.75
CA LEU A 31 -2.69 -8.77 -7.88
C LEU A 31 -3.02 -7.92 -9.11
N ILE A 32 -2.22 -6.88 -9.39
CA ILE A 32 -2.40 -6.05 -10.60
C ILE A 32 -2.20 -6.88 -11.87
N LEU A 33 -1.17 -7.74 -11.90
CA LEU A 33 -0.93 -8.64 -13.04
C LEU A 33 -2.05 -9.67 -13.20
N LEU A 34 -2.55 -10.23 -12.10
CA LEU A 34 -3.67 -11.18 -12.12
C LEU A 34 -4.94 -10.52 -12.68
N ASP A 35 -5.25 -9.31 -12.23
CA ASP A 35 -6.39 -8.52 -12.69
C ASP A 35 -6.29 -8.21 -14.20
N ALA A 36 -5.10 -7.84 -14.67
CA ALA A 36 -4.84 -7.64 -16.10
C ALA A 36 -5.10 -8.92 -16.91
N VAL A 37 -4.60 -10.08 -16.45
CA VAL A 37 -4.80 -11.38 -17.13
C VAL A 37 -6.27 -11.81 -17.14
N LEU A 38 -6.99 -11.61 -16.03
CA LEU A 38 -8.40 -11.96 -15.91
C LEU A 38 -9.28 -11.18 -16.90
N ILE A 39 -8.97 -9.90 -17.13
CA ILE A 39 -9.68 -9.05 -18.10
C ILE A 39 -9.42 -9.49 -19.54
N PHE A 40 -8.19 -9.90 -19.89
CA PHE A 40 -7.90 -10.49 -21.20
C PHE A 40 -8.69 -11.78 -21.47
N LEU A 41 -8.98 -12.56 -20.41
CA LEU A 41 -9.77 -13.80 -20.50
C LEU A 41 -11.28 -13.55 -20.53
N HIS A 42 -11.76 -12.50 -19.86
CA HIS A 42 -13.19 -12.13 -19.78
C HIS A 42 -13.45 -10.79 -20.46
N MET A 43 -13.38 -10.77 -21.80
CA MET A 43 -13.78 -9.60 -22.58
C MET A 43 -15.31 -9.56 -22.72
N THR A 44 -16.01 -9.10 -21.68
CA THR A 44 -17.47 -8.92 -21.73
C THR A 44 -17.85 -7.48 -21.39
N HIS A 45 -18.20 -6.73 -22.44
CA HIS A 45 -18.92 -5.45 -22.46
C HIS A 45 -18.51 -4.41 -21.40
N PRO A 46 -17.50 -3.58 -21.67
CA PRO A 46 -17.16 -2.46 -20.79
C PRO A 46 -18.34 -1.49 -20.70
N HIS A 47 -18.79 -1.21 -19.47
CA HIS A 47 -19.92 -0.31 -19.20
C HIS A 47 -19.43 1.12 -18.92
N PHE A 48 -18.18 1.26 -18.49
CA PHE A 48 -17.51 2.53 -18.22
C PHE A 48 -16.21 2.69 -19.02
N LEU A 49 -15.76 3.94 -19.20
CA LEU A 49 -14.53 4.28 -19.94
C LEU A 49 -13.27 3.66 -19.32
N TRP A 50 -13.26 3.46 -18.01
CA TRP A 50 -12.13 2.88 -17.26
C TRP A 50 -12.05 1.36 -17.38
N ASP A 51 -13.14 0.68 -17.78
CA ASP A 51 -13.18 -0.77 -17.98
C ASP A 51 -12.38 -1.20 -19.23
N TRP A 52 -12.04 -0.24 -20.11
CA TRP A 52 -11.16 -0.48 -21.25
C TRP A 52 -9.68 -0.64 -20.86
N ILE A 53 -9.29 -0.16 -19.68
CA ILE A 53 -7.90 -0.23 -19.23
C ILE A 53 -7.75 -1.46 -18.34
N PRO A 54 -7.05 -2.51 -18.80
CA PRO A 54 -6.86 -3.72 -18.00
C PRO A 54 -6.05 -3.38 -16.73
N GLY A 55 -6.53 -3.84 -15.57
CA GLY A 55 -5.90 -3.61 -14.28
C GLY A 55 -6.13 -2.21 -13.68
N PHE A 56 -7.03 -1.39 -14.25
CA PHE A 56 -7.30 -0.04 -13.75
C PHE A 56 -7.74 -0.03 -12.29
N SER A 57 -8.67 -0.90 -11.91
CA SER A 57 -9.21 -0.97 -10.54
C SER A 57 -8.14 -1.33 -9.51
N SER A 58 -7.32 -2.35 -9.80
CA SER A 58 -6.22 -2.77 -8.93
C SER A 58 -5.12 -1.71 -8.84
N LEU A 59 -4.77 -1.07 -9.96
CA LEU A 59 -3.80 0.02 -10.00
C LEU A 59 -4.31 1.24 -9.22
N TYR A 60 -5.58 1.62 -9.40
CA TYR A 60 -6.22 2.70 -8.67
C TYR A 60 -6.24 2.44 -7.17
N GLY A 61 -6.63 1.24 -6.73
CA GLY A 61 -6.62 0.86 -5.32
C GLY A 61 -5.22 0.87 -4.70
N PHE A 62 -4.22 0.37 -5.44
CA PHE A 62 -2.82 0.36 -4.99
C PHE A 62 -2.27 1.78 -4.84
N ILE A 63 -2.46 2.63 -5.86
CA ILE A 63 -2.02 4.03 -5.85
C ILE A 63 -2.75 4.81 -4.75
N SER A 64 -4.06 4.61 -4.61
CA SER A 64 -4.87 5.29 -3.58
C SER A 64 -4.38 4.95 -2.18
N THR A 65 -4.08 3.68 -1.92
CA THR A 65 -3.54 3.24 -0.62
C THR A 65 -2.19 3.89 -0.33
N TYR A 66 -1.28 3.90 -1.31
CA TYR A 66 0.02 4.55 -1.17
C TYR A 66 -0.12 6.07 -0.90
N LEU A 67 -0.99 6.75 -1.64
CA LEU A 67 -1.29 8.17 -1.47
C LEU A 67 -1.81 8.48 -0.08
N ILE A 68 -2.77 7.69 0.43
CA ILE A 68 -3.31 7.88 1.77
C ILE A 68 -2.19 7.76 2.82
N ILE A 69 -1.29 6.78 2.70
CA ILE A 69 -0.16 6.63 3.63
C ILE A 69 0.77 7.85 3.57
N VAL A 70 1.16 8.30 2.38
CA VAL A 70 2.08 9.43 2.20
C VAL A 70 1.47 10.72 2.72
N ILE A 71 0.22 11.01 2.34
CA ILE A 71 -0.51 12.20 2.79
C ILE A 71 -0.69 12.16 4.31
N SER A 72 -1.06 11.01 4.88
CA SER A 72 -1.25 10.87 6.33
C SER A 72 0.05 11.15 7.09
N LYS A 73 1.19 10.68 6.57
CA LYS A 73 2.51 10.99 7.15
C LYS A 73 2.84 12.47 7.03
N TRP A 74 2.59 13.07 5.87
CA TRP A 74 2.87 14.47 5.65
C TRP A 74 2.07 15.37 6.60
N ILE A 75 0.75 15.13 6.72
CA ILE A 75 -0.11 15.83 7.69
C ILE A 75 0.38 15.58 9.13
N GLY A 76 0.76 14.35 9.46
CA GLY A 76 1.32 14.00 10.76
C GLY A 76 2.55 14.84 11.13
N HIS A 77 3.51 14.93 10.22
CA HIS A 77 4.73 15.70 10.42
C HIS A 77 4.51 17.21 10.42
N THR A 78 3.62 17.74 9.59
CA THR A 78 3.42 19.18 9.43
C THR A 78 2.49 19.77 10.49
N PHE A 79 1.49 19.04 10.96
CA PHE A 79 0.42 19.60 11.78
C PHE A 79 0.25 18.95 13.17
N LEU A 80 0.55 17.65 13.31
CA LEU A 80 0.30 16.90 14.55
C LEU A 80 1.54 16.72 15.42
N MET A 81 2.75 16.77 14.85
CA MET A 81 3.98 16.72 15.62
C MET A 81 4.19 18.04 16.36
N LYS A 82 4.06 17.98 17.68
CA LYS A 82 4.37 19.09 18.59
C LYS A 82 5.88 19.18 18.77
N SER A 83 6.41 20.40 18.85
CA SER A 83 7.82 20.63 19.18
C SER A 83 8.16 19.99 20.54
N GLU A 84 9.35 19.40 20.64
CA GLU A 84 9.84 18.72 21.85
C GLU A 84 9.80 19.64 23.09
N ASP A 85 9.94 20.95 22.89
CA ASP A 85 9.92 22.00 23.93
C ASP A 85 8.54 22.22 24.62
N TYR A 86 7.51 21.41 24.36
CA TYR A 86 6.21 21.54 25.05
C TYR A 86 6.16 20.87 26.44
N TYR A 87 7.15 20.03 26.76
CA TYR A 87 7.25 19.35 28.05
C TYR A 87 8.43 19.84 28.92
N ASP A 88 9.19 20.81 28.42
CA ASP A 88 10.06 21.67 29.24
C ASP A 88 9.24 22.79 29.89
#